data_AF-A0A5M9ZIU6-F1
#
_entry.id   AF-A0A5M9ZIU6-F1
#
_cell.length_a   1.000
_cell.length_b   1.000
_cell.length_c   1.000
_cell.angle_alpha   90.00
_cell.angle_beta   90.00
_cell.angle_gamma   90.00
#
_symmetry.space_group_name_H-M   'P 1'
#
loop_
_entity.id
_entity.type
_entity.pdbx_description
1 polymer ?
#
loop_
_entity_poly.entity_id
_entity_poly.type
_entity_poly.pdbx_seq_one_letter_code
_entity_poly.pdbx_strand_id
1 'polypeptide(L)'
;MKFEDYPSDMQMKLMALGDSAADAIEAQDAPMDGNPEDDPNFSPELELSRLLNRRRAELEAIDAQITRIVLLMHRNGQSWEAIGRKLNITGEATRLRYAKLERK
;
A
#
# COMPACT_ATOMS: atom_id res chain seq x y z
N MET A 1 30.96 17.26 -21.39
CA MET A 1 31.21 18.40 -20.49
C MET A 1 30.85 17.95 -19.09
N LYS A 2 31.83 17.95 -18.20
CA LYS A 2 31.68 17.66 -16.76
C LYS A 2 31.27 18.95 -16.04
N PHE A 3 30.69 18.82 -14.86
CA PHE A 3 30.28 19.97 -14.05
C PHE A 3 31.46 20.91 -13.74
N GLU A 4 32.63 20.31 -13.52
CA GLU A 4 33.90 21.00 -13.27
C GLU A 4 34.39 21.83 -14.47
N ASP A 5 33.87 21.56 -15.68
CA ASP A 5 34.24 22.29 -16.90
C ASP A 5 33.52 23.65 -17.01
N TYR A 6 32.55 23.95 -16.15
CA TYR A 6 31.83 25.23 -16.15
C TYR A 6 32.59 26.32 -15.39
N PRO A 7 32.44 27.60 -15.78
CA PRO A 7 32.97 28.70 -15.00
C PRO A 7 32.29 28.74 -13.61
N SER A 8 33.03 29.18 -12.61
CA SER A 8 32.67 29.11 -11.18
C SER A 8 31.32 29.78 -10.86
N ASP A 9 30.97 30.83 -11.58
CA ASP A 9 29.70 31.54 -11.42
C ASP A 9 28.52 30.70 -11.91
N MET A 10 28.71 29.93 -12.98
CA MET A 10 27.72 29.00 -13.50
C MET A 10 27.62 27.76 -12.61
N GLN A 11 28.74 27.26 -12.07
CA GLN A 11 28.72 26.17 -11.08
C GLN A 11 27.92 26.55 -9.83
N MET A 12 28.15 27.75 -9.27
CA MET A 12 27.40 28.24 -8.11
C MET A 12 25.90 28.37 -8.40
N LYS A 13 25.52 28.89 -9.58
CA LYS A 13 24.11 29.00 -9.97
C LYS A 13 23.45 27.64 -10.14
N LEU A 14 24.16 26.67 -10.70
CA LEU A 14 23.68 25.31 -10.87
C LEU A 14 23.56 24.57 -9.53
N MET A 15 24.50 24.80 -8.62
CA MET A 15 24.44 24.26 -7.26
C MET A 15 23.25 24.83 -6.49
N ALA A 16 23.08 26.16 -6.50
CA ALA A 16 21.94 26.82 -5.87
C ALA A 16 20.59 26.38 -6.47
N LEU A 17 20.55 26.11 -7.79
CA LEU A 17 19.36 25.57 -8.45
C LEU A 17 19.09 24.12 -8.01
N GLY A 18 20.13 23.31 -7.87
CA GLY A 18 20.03 21.94 -7.36
C GLY A 18 19.52 21.90 -5.92
N ASP A 19 20.08 22.75 -5.04
CA ASP A 19 19.67 22.85 -3.65
C ASP A 19 18.20 23.30 -3.54
N SER A 20 17.81 24.32 -4.32
CA SER A 20 16.41 24.77 -4.36
C SER A 20 15.44 23.71 -4.90
N ALA A 21 15.89 22.86 -5.84
CA ALA A 21 15.07 21.76 -6.36
C ALA A 21 14.95 20.63 -5.33
N ALA A 22 16.03 20.34 -4.58
CA ALA A 22 16.01 19.36 -3.49
C ALA A 22 15.06 19.81 -2.37
N ASP A 23 15.14 21.07 -1.93
CA ASP A 23 14.26 21.65 -0.92
C ASP A 23 12.78 21.58 -1.36
N ALA A 24 12.49 21.83 -2.64
CA ALA A 24 11.14 21.77 -3.18
C ALA A 24 10.56 20.34 -3.20
N ILE A 25 11.41 19.33 -3.42
CA ILE A 25 11.01 17.91 -3.36
C ILE A 25 10.82 17.46 -1.91
N GLU A 26 11.71 17.87 -1.00
CA GLU A 26 11.59 17.52 0.43
C GLU A 26 10.36 18.17 1.09
N ALA A 27 9.99 19.38 0.66
CA ALA A 27 8.78 20.08 1.14
C ALA A 27 7.47 19.54 0.54
N GLN A 28 7.54 18.63 -0.43
CA GLN A 28 6.36 18.05 -1.07
C GLN A 28 5.82 16.88 -0.24
N ASP A 29 4.82 17.16 0.60
CA ASP A 29 4.16 16.16 1.47
C ASP A 29 3.32 15.10 0.72
N ALA A 30 3.02 15.32 -0.56
CA ALA A 30 2.25 14.42 -1.42
C ALA A 30 2.76 14.46 -2.87
N PRO A 31 2.81 13.32 -3.58
CA PRO A 31 3.28 13.28 -4.97
C PRO A 31 2.51 14.27 -5.84
N MET A 32 3.24 14.92 -6.77
CA MET A 32 2.69 15.92 -7.68
C MET A 32 1.49 15.37 -8.46
N ASP A 33 0.39 16.14 -8.54
CA ASP A 33 -0.74 15.89 -9.45
C ASP A 33 -0.29 16.11 -10.91
N GLY A 34 0.55 15.21 -11.41
CA GLY A 34 0.94 15.08 -12.81
C GLY A 34 0.59 13.68 -13.30
N ASN A 35 0.49 13.49 -14.63
CA ASN A 35 0.39 12.12 -15.16
C ASN A 35 1.65 11.37 -14.70
N PRO A 36 1.54 10.27 -13.94
CA PRO A 36 2.71 9.54 -13.45
C PRO A 36 3.61 9.08 -14.60
N GLU A 37 3.05 8.87 -15.79
CA GLU A 37 3.79 8.51 -17.01
C GLU A 37 4.73 9.61 -17.53
N ASP A 38 4.55 10.85 -17.09
CA ASP A 38 5.42 11.98 -17.45
C ASP A 38 6.67 12.07 -16.54
N ASP A 39 6.75 11.26 -15.48
CA ASP A 39 7.95 11.18 -14.62
C ASP A 39 9.07 10.43 -15.37
N PRO A 40 10.27 11.02 -15.56
CA PRO A 40 11.40 10.34 -16.18
C PRO A 40 11.86 9.07 -15.44
N ASN A 41 11.43 8.86 -14.20
CA ASN A 41 11.68 7.67 -13.40
C ASN A 41 10.50 6.69 -13.37
N PHE A 42 9.42 6.95 -14.12
CA PHE A 42 8.27 6.06 -14.19
C PHE A 42 8.64 4.73 -14.84
N SER A 43 8.38 3.65 -14.12
CA SER A 43 8.42 2.28 -14.67
C SER A 43 7.03 1.66 -14.50
N PRO A 44 6.34 1.34 -15.62
CA PRO A 44 5.03 0.69 -15.57
C PRO A 44 5.03 -0.60 -14.75
N GLU A 45 6.08 -1.42 -14.87
CA GLU A 45 6.21 -2.68 -14.15
C GLU A 45 6.36 -2.47 -12.64
N LEU A 46 7.12 -1.45 -12.24
CA LEU A 46 7.31 -1.11 -10.84
C LEU A 46 6.02 -0.58 -10.22
N GLU A 47 5.28 0.26 -10.95
CA GLU A 47 3.99 0.78 -10.49
C GLU A 47 2.93 -0.32 -10.40
N LEU A 48 2.85 -1.21 -11.38
CA LEU A 48 1.98 -2.38 -11.30
C LEU A 48 2.33 -3.25 -10.09
N SER A 49 3.62 -3.47 -9.83
CA SER A 49 4.08 -4.22 -8.64
C SER A 49 3.69 -3.51 -7.33
N ARG A 50 3.88 -2.18 -7.24
CA ARG A 50 3.46 -1.38 -6.08
C ARG A 50 1.95 -1.47 -5.84
N LEU A 51 1.15 -1.32 -6.90
CA LEU A 51 -0.30 -1.43 -6.83
C LEU A 51 -0.75 -2.83 -6.39
N LEU A 52 -0.16 -3.89 -6.95
CA LEU A 52 -0.47 -5.26 -6.58
C LEU A 52 -0.09 -5.56 -5.13
N ASN A 53 1.07 -5.09 -4.68
CA ASN A 53 1.52 -5.25 -3.29
C ASN A 53 0.61 -4.49 -2.31
N ARG A 54 0.21 -3.26 -2.66
CA ARG A 54 -0.76 -2.49 -1.87
C ARG A 54 -2.11 -3.20 -1.80
N ARG A 55 -2.64 -3.67 -2.94
CA ARG A 55 -3.89 -4.44 -2.99
C ARG A 55 -3.83 -5.70 -2.15
N ARG A 56 -2.70 -6.42 -2.20
CA ARG A 56 -2.47 -7.60 -1.38
C ARG A 56 -2.51 -7.26 0.11
N ALA A 57 -1.79 -6.21 0.53
CA ALA A 57 -1.79 -5.79 1.93
C ALA A 57 -3.19 -5.35 2.40
N GLU A 58 -3.94 -4.63 1.57
CA GLU A 58 -5.34 -4.25 1.84
C GLU A 58 -6.23 -5.50 2.04
N LEU A 59 -6.12 -6.49 1.15
CA LEU A 59 -6.89 -7.73 1.26
C LEU A 59 -6.51 -8.56 2.49
N GLU A 60 -5.22 -8.63 2.83
CA GLU A 60 -4.75 -9.31 4.04
C GLU A 60 -5.27 -8.62 5.32
N ALA A 61 -5.32 -7.28 5.34
CA ALA A 61 -5.90 -6.52 6.46
C ALA A 61 -7.40 -6.77 6.60
N ILE A 62 -8.15 -6.78 5.49
CA ILE A 62 -9.58 -7.10 5.48
C ILE A 62 -9.82 -8.53 5.98
N ASP A 63 -9.04 -9.50 5.52
CA ASP A 63 -9.16 -10.90 5.94
C ASP A 63 -8.90 -11.07 7.44
N ALA A 64 -7.88 -10.40 7.97
CA ALA A 64 -7.59 -10.39 9.40
C ALA A 64 -8.74 -9.78 10.23
N GLN A 65 -9.35 -8.70 9.74
CA GLN A 65 -10.50 -8.07 10.39
C GLN A 65 -11.73 -8.99 10.37
N ILE A 66 -12.07 -9.58 9.22
CA ILE A 66 -13.17 -10.54 9.11
C ILE A 66 -12.95 -11.71 10.05
N THR A 67 -11.74 -12.27 10.07
CA THR A 67 -11.37 -13.36 10.98
C THR A 67 -11.63 -12.97 12.43
N ARG A 68 -11.17 -11.80 12.87
CA ARG A 68 -11.38 -11.32 14.24
C ARG A 68 -12.87 -11.22 14.60
N ILE A 69 -13.68 -10.67 13.69
CA ILE A 69 -15.14 -10.52 13.90
C ILE A 69 -15.81 -11.89 13.98
N VAL A 70 -15.48 -12.81 13.07
CA VAL A 70 -16.04 -14.16 13.05
C VAL A 70 -15.72 -14.91 14.34
N LEU A 71 -14.46 -14.88 14.77
CA LEU A 71 -14.05 -15.55 16.01
C LEU A 71 -14.74 -14.92 17.24
N LEU A 72 -14.91 -13.60 17.27
CA LEU A 72 -15.67 -12.93 18.33
C LEU A 72 -17.14 -13.36 18.34
N MET A 73 -17.79 -13.45 17.17
CA MET A 73 -19.17 -13.90 17.05
C MET A 73 -19.35 -15.33 17.54
N HIS A 74 -18.43 -16.23 17.19
CA HIS A 74 -18.46 -17.62 17.64
C HIS A 74 -18.23 -17.73 19.16
N ARG A 75 -17.25 -16.99 19.70
CA ARG A 75 -17.03 -16.89 21.17
C ARG A 75 -18.24 -16.35 21.92
N ASN A 76 -19.00 -15.44 21.30
CA ASN A 76 -20.26 -14.92 21.84
C ASN A 76 -21.46 -15.87 21.65
N GLY A 77 -21.23 -17.11 21.20
CA GLY A 77 -22.23 -18.17 21.12
C GLY A 77 -23.00 -18.26 19.79
N GLN A 78 -22.63 -17.48 18.76
CA GLN A 78 -23.24 -17.66 17.43
C GLN A 78 -22.72 -18.94 16.78
N SER A 79 -23.64 -19.75 16.25
CA SER A 79 -23.27 -20.97 15.51
C SER A 79 -22.58 -20.63 14.19
N TRP A 80 -21.75 -21.55 13.70
CA TRP A 80 -21.11 -21.43 12.37
C TRP A 80 -22.12 -21.20 11.25
N GLU A 81 -23.33 -21.77 11.36
CA GLU A 81 -24.42 -21.58 10.40
C GLU A 81 -25.00 -20.15 10.43
N ALA A 82 -25.15 -19.56 11.62
CA ALA A 82 -25.60 -18.18 11.74
C ALA A 82 -24.55 -17.18 11.19
N ILE A 83 -23.27 -17.46 11.44
CA ILE A 83 -22.16 -16.65 10.93
C ILE A 83 -22.05 -16.79 9.39
N GLY A 84 -22.11 -18.02 8.87
CA GLY A 84 -22.04 -18.28 7.43
C GLY A 84 -23.12 -17.55 6.64
N ARG A 85 -24.37 -17.58 7.13
CA ARG A 85 -25.47 -16.81 6.53
C ARG A 85 -25.18 -15.31 6.44
N LYS A 86 -24.52 -14.72 7.45
CA LYS A 86 -24.11 -13.30 7.43
C LYS A 86 -22.98 -13.00 6.45
N LEU A 87 -22.11 -13.98 6.21
CA LEU A 87 -21.03 -13.91 5.23
C LEU A 87 -21.46 -14.36 3.82
N ASN A 88 -22.74 -14.69 3.64
CA ASN A 88 -23.30 -15.26 2.40
C ASN A 88 -22.57 -16.53 1.92
N ILE A 89 -22.17 -17.39 2.86
CA ILE A 89 -21.57 -18.70 2.61
C ILE A 89 -22.21 -19.76 3.51
N THR A 90 -21.91 -21.04 3.27
CA THR A 90 -22.42 -22.11 4.14
C THR A 90 -21.77 -22.08 5.52
N GLY A 91 -22.48 -22.55 6.55
CA GLY A 91 -21.90 -22.70 7.89
C GLY A 91 -20.71 -23.66 7.91
N GLU A 92 -20.75 -24.71 7.08
CA GLU A 92 -19.62 -25.63 6.93
C GLU A 92 -18.37 -24.94 6.37
N ALA A 93 -18.49 -24.14 5.31
CA ALA A 93 -17.37 -23.38 4.76
C ALA A 93 -16.79 -22.42 5.80
N THR A 94 -17.66 -21.78 6.58
CA THR A 94 -17.26 -20.91 7.70
C THR A 94 -16.49 -21.69 8.75
N ARG A 95 -17.00 -22.85 9.21
CA ARG A 95 -16.34 -23.71 10.19
C ARG A 95 -14.98 -24.18 9.70
N LEU A 96 -14.87 -24.67 8.47
CA LEU A 96 -13.61 -25.16 7.90
C LEU A 96 -12.54 -24.07 7.83
N ARG A 97 -12.95 -22.84 7.50
CA ARG A 97 -12.02 -21.70 7.42
C ARG A 97 -11.55 -21.24 8.79
N TYR A 98 -12.47 -21.04 9.74
CA TYR A 98 -12.18 -20.29 10.96
C TYR A 98 -11.96 -21.16 12.20
N ALA A 99 -12.52 -22.38 12.30
CA ALA A 99 -12.40 -23.20 13.51
C ALA A 99 -10.94 -23.59 13.83
N LYS A 100 -10.08 -23.73 12.81
CA LYS A 100 -8.64 -23.98 12.99
C LYS A 100 -7.87 -22.78 13.56
N LEU A 101 -8.44 -21.59 13.50
CA LEU A 101 -7.83 -20.34 13.96
C LEU A 101 -8.19 -20.02 15.41
N GLU A 102 -9.19 -20.68 16.01
CA GLU A 102 -9.52 -20.52 17.43
C GLU A 102 -8.48 -21.13 18.38
N ARG A 103 -7.70 -22.08 17.89
CA ARG A 103 -6.74 -22.87 18.68
C ARG A 103 -5.32 -22.29 18.66
N LYS A 104 -5.10 -21.20 17.94
CA LYS A 104 -3.83 -20.47 17.89
C LYS A 104 -3.86 -19.31 18.87
#